data_AF-W1WW45-F1
#
_entry.id   AF-W1WW45-F1
#
_cell.length_a   1.000
_cell.length_b   1.000
_cell.length_c   1.000
_cell.angle_alpha   90.00
_cell.angle_beta   90.00
_cell.angle_gamma   90.00
#
_symmetry.space_group_name_H-M   'P 1'
#
loop_
_entity.id
_entity.type
_entity.pdbx_description
1 polymer ?
#
loop_
_entity_poly.entity_id
_entity_poly.type
_entity_poly.pdbx_seq_one_letter_code
_entity_poly.pdbx_strand_id
1 'polypeptide(L)'
;SMTLEEIRSKALELAEPEFKKFEPIALANTKKVLEAFKECQLSDYHFTGTTGYGYNDVGREKLDEVFAYVFKGEKAIVRPHFVSGTHALATTLISLMGNGSKGTEFIYAVGAPYDTMQSVIGAAREVRGSLVEKGF
;
A
#
# COMPACT_ATOMS: atom_id res chain seq x y z
N SER A 1 38.19 -22.17 11.14
CA SER A 1 36.97 -21.64 10.47
C SER A 1 35.93 -21.42 11.55
N MET A 2 35.23 -20.28 11.57
CA MET A 2 34.05 -20.15 12.43
C MET A 2 32.97 -21.13 11.97
N THR A 3 32.21 -21.68 12.91
CA THR A 3 31.02 -22.49 12.65
C THR A 3 29.84 -21.59 12.26
N LEU A 4 28.80 -22.16 11.65
CA LEU A 4 27.59 -21.41 11.30
C LEU A 4 26.92 -20.75 12.52
N GLU A 5 26.91 -21.43 13.67
CA GLU A 5 26.32 -20.89 14.90
C GLU A 5 27.13 -19.71 15.46
N GLU A 6 28.45 -19.75 15.38
CA GLU A 6 29.31 -18.63 15.79
C GLU A 6 29.12 -17.41 14.87
N ILE A 7 28.97 -17.64 13.56
CA ILE A 7 28.69 -16.57 12.59
C ILE A 7 27.32 -15.95 12.87
N ARG A 8 26.30 -16.78 13.11
CA ARG A 8 24.95 -16.33 13.46
C ARG A 8 24.93 -15.51 14.75
N SER A 9 25.57 -16.01 15.81
CA SER A 9 25.62 -15.32 17.10
C SER A 9 26.26 -13.94 16.97
N LYS A 10 27.42 -13.88 16.31
CA LYS A 10 28.13 -12.62 16.06
C LYS A 10 27.32 -11.66 15.18
N ALA A 11 26.62 -12.16 14.16
CA ALA A 11 25.75 -11.33 13.32
C ALA A 11 24.58 -10.73 14.10
N LEU A 12 23.97 -11.50 15.01
CA LEU A 12 22.89 -11.01 15.88
C LEU A 12 23.38 -9.96 16.87
N GLU A 13 24.54 -10.17 17.50
CA GLU A 13 25.16 -9.20 18.42
C GLU A 13 25.46 -7.87 17.70
N LEU A 14 26.00 -7.94 16.48
CA LEU A 14 26.27 -6.75 15.67
C LEU A 14 24.99 -6.01 15.23
N ALA A 15 23.89 -6.73 15.02
CA ALA A 15 22.60 -6.15 14.57
C ALA A 15 21.71 -5.67 15.73
N GLU A 16 21.96 -6.10 16.97
CA GLU A 16 21.15 -5.77 18.14
C GLU A 16 20.88 -4.26 18.32
N PRO A 17 21.86 -3.35 18.15
CA PRO A 17 21.62 -1.92 18.26
C PRO A 17 20.63 -1.39 17.22
N GLU A 18 20.57 -1.99 16.02
CA GLU A 18 19.62 -1.62 14.98
C GLU A 18 18.22 -2.16 15.31
N PHE A 19 18.11 -3.38 15.82
CA PHE A 19 16.81 -3.94 16.22
C PHE A 19 16.14 -3.15 17.33
N LYS A 20 16.91 -2.67 18.32
CA LYS A 20 16.39 -1.83 19.41
C LYS A 20 15.79 -0.50 18.91
N LYS A 21 16.20 0.00 17.75
CA LYS A 21 15.58 1.21 17.15
C LYS A 21 14.15 0.96 16.67
N PHE A 22 13.82 -0.28 16.29
CA PHE A 22 12.50 -0.63 15.77
C PHE A 22 11.46 -0.85 16.88
N GLU A 23 11.87 -1.23 18.09
CA GLU A 23 10.96 -1.46 19.23
C GLU A 23 10.04 -0.26 19.54
N PRO A 24 10.55 0.97 19.77
CA PRO A 24 9.69 2.11 20.03
C PRO A 24 8.82 2.48 18.82
N ILE A 25 9.31 2.27 17.60
CA ILE A 25 8.55 2.53 16.35
C ILE A 25 7.39 1.53 16.23
N ALA A 26 7.63 0.25 16.50
CA ALA A 26 6.62 -0.78 16.50
C ALA A 26 5.55 -0.49 17.56
N LEU A 27 5.95 -0.17 18.80
CA LEU A 27 5.03 0.20 19.88
C LEU A 27 4.16 1.41 19.51
N ALA A 28 4.78 2.46 18.96
CA ALA A 28 4.05 3.66 18.52
C ALA A 28 3.05 3.35 17.41
N ASN A 29 3.43 2.52 16.43
CA ASN A 29 2.54 2.12 15.34
C ASN A 29 1.42 1.18 15.81
N THR A 30 1.68 0.26 16.73
CA THR A 30 0.65 -0.57 17.36
C THR A 30 -0.36 0.30 18.10
N LYS A 31 0.09 1.26 18.90
CA LYS A 31 -0.78 2.22 19.58
C LYS A 31 -1.63 3.02 18.59
N LYS A 32 -1.02 3.53 17.51
CA LYS A 32 -1.71 4.26 16.43
C LYS A 32 -2.85 3.45 15.79
N VAL A 33 -2.62 2.16 15.52
CA VAL A 33 -3.66 1.28 14.94
C VAL A 33 -4.76 0.97 15.95
N LEU A 34 -4.40 0.71 17.22
CA LEU A 34 -5.39 0.49 18.28
C LEU A 34 -6.26 1.71 18.54
N GLU A 35 -5.69 2.91 18.47
CA GLU A 35 -6.43 4.17 18.53
C GLU A 35 -7.38 4.29 17.34
N ALA A 36 -6.93 3.99 16.11
CA ALA A 36 -7.80 3.99 14.94
C ALA A 36 -9.02 3.07 15.09
N PHE A 37 -8.83 1.86 15.65
CA PHE A 37 -9.93 0.94 15.89
C PHE A 37 -10.95 1.51 16.88
N LYS A 38 -10.47 2.20 17.93
CA LYS A 38 -11.33 2.83 18.94
C LYS A 38 -12.09 4.03 18.37
N GLU A 39 -11.39 4.94 17.70
CA GLU A 39 -12.00 6.16 17.14
C GLU A 39 -13.03 5.83 16.06
N CYS A 40 -12.75 4.85 15.19
CA CYS A 40 -13.70 4.39 14.20
C CYS A 40 -14.81 3.49 14.78
N GLN A 41 -14.78 3.18 16.08
CA GLN A 41 -15.74 2.30 16.76
C GLN A 41 -15.86 0.92 16.08
N LEU A 42 -14.72 0.34 15.73
CA LEU A 42 -14.66 -1.00 15.14
C LEU A 42 -15.18 -2.03 16.16
N SER A 43 -16.03 -2.94 15.69
CA SER A 43 -16.64 -4.01 16.47
C SER A 43 -16.71 -5.29 15.65
N ASP A 44 -17.00 -6.41 16.32
CA ASP A 44 -17.18 -7.73 15.72
C ASP A 44 -18.26 -7.78 14.64
N TYR A 45 -19.30 -6.94 14.76
CA TYR A 45 -20.33 -6.75 13.73
C TYR A 45 -19.73 -6.42 12.34
N HIS A 46 -18.65 -5.65 12.31
CA HIS A 46 -17.98 -5.23 11.07
C HIS A 46 -17.16 -6.34 10.41
N PHE A 47 -17.02 -7.52 11.04
CA PHE A 47 -16.34 -8.67 10.44
C PHE A 47 -17.29 -9.59 9.67
N THR A 48 -18.57 -9.22 9.57
CA THR A 48 -19.54 -9.92 8.72
C THR A 48 -19.22 -9.69 7.25
N GLY A 49 -19.20 -10.77 6.46
CA GLY A 49 -18.99 -10.68 5.02
C GLY A 49 -20.28 -10.37 4.27
N THR A 50 -20.17 -9.69 3.12
CA THR A 50 -21.28 -9.52 2.18
C THR A 50 -21.12 -10.42 0.95
N THR A 51 -22.24 -10.73 0.30
CA THR A 51 -22.28 -11.49 -0.94
C THR A 51 -23.00 -10.71 -2.05
N GLY A 52 -22.90 -11.20 -3.29
CA GLY A 52 -23.51 -10.53 -4.44
C GLY A 52 -22.86 -9.16 -4.72
N TYR A 53 -23.68 -8.13 -4.91
CA TYR A 53 -23.21 -6.77 -5.21
C TYR A 53 -22.50 -6.07 -4.05
N GLY A 54 -22.71 -6.52 -2.81
CA GLY A 54 -22.08 -5.93 -1.63
C GLY A 54 -22.50 -4.48 -1.36
N TYR A 55 -23.75 -4.10 -1.64
CA TYR A 55 -24.25 -2.78 -1.25
C TYR A 55 -24.32 -2.65 0.26
N ASN A 56 -24.00 -1.45 0.77
CA ASN A 56 -24.03 -1.12 2.20
C ASN A 56 -23.23 -2.11 3.08
N ASP A 57 -22.06 -2.52 2.58
CA ASP A 57 -21.13 -3.35 3.35
C ASP A 57 -20.43 -2.50 4.41
N VAL A 58 -21.01 -2.52 5.61
CA VAL A 58 -20.52 -1.79 6.78
C VAL A 58 -19.10 -2.20 7.18
N GLY A 59 -18.72 -3.46 7.00
CA GLY A 59 -17.38 -3.95 7.35
C GLY A 59 -16.32 -3.38 6.42
N ARG A 60 -16.61 -3.41 5.12
CA ARG A 60 -15.76 -2.82 4.08
C ARG A 60 -15.60 -1.31 4.24
N GLU A 61 -16.70 -0.60 4.49
CA GLU A 61 -16.68 0.85 4.70
C GLU A 61 -15.91 1.22 5.97
N LYS A 62 -16.08 0.42 7.04
CA LYS A 62 -15.34 0.63 8.29
C LYS A 62 -13.84 0.39 8.12
N LEU A 63 -13.44 -0.59 7.32
CA LEU A 63 -12.04 -0.84 7.01
C LEU A 63 -11.38 0.37 6.32
N ASP A 64 -12.09 1.01 5.38
CA ASP A 64 -11.59 2.24 4.74
C ASP A 64 -11.41 3.37 5.74
N GLU A 65 -12.38 3.55 6.64
CA GLU A 65 -12.32 4.58 7.68
C GLU A 65 -11.10 4.39 8.59
N VAL A 66 -10.87 3.15 9.05
CA VAL A 66 -9.72 2.80 9.88
C VAL A 66 -8.40 3.08 9.14
N PHE A 67 -8.28 2.68 7.88
CA PHE A 67 -7.08 2.95 7.09
C PHE A 67 -6.87 4.45 6.86
N ALA A 68 -7.92 5.20 6.53
CA ALA A 68 -7.86 6.64 6.38
C ALA A 68 -7.35 7.30 7.68
N TYR A 69 -7.87 6.87 8.85
CA TYR A 69 -7.42 7.36 10.15
C TYR A 69 -5.95 7.04 10.45
N VAL A 70 -5.50 5.81 10.16
CA VAL A 70 -4.12 5.36 10.39
C VAL A 70 -3.13 6.15 9.52
N PHE A 71 -3.46 6.35 8.25
CA PHE A 71 -2.61 7.03 7.26
C PHE A 71 -2.83 8.54 7.20
N LYS A 72 -3.74 9.09 8.02
CA LYS A 72 -4.08 10.53 8.06
C LYS A 72 -4.59 11.06 6.72
N GLY A 73 -5.29 10.20 5.97
CA GLY A 73 -5.98 10.57 4.73
C GLY A 73 -7.45 10.93 5.02
N GLU A 74 -8.05 11.70 4.11
CA GLU A 74 -9.49 12.02 4.18
C GLU A 74 -10.36 10.79 3.89
N LYS A 75 -9.88 9.91 3.01
CA LYS A 75 -10.50 8.66 2.58
C LYS A 75 -9.44 7.60 2.28
N ALA A 76 -9.84 6.34 2.30
CA ALA A 76 -9.04 5.22 1.82
C ALA A 76 -9.91 4.28 0.98
N ILE A 77 -9.27 3.41 0.21
CA ILE A 77 -9.91 2.32 -0.51
C ILE A 77 -9.09 1.04 -0.30
N VAL A 78 -9.60 0.11 0.49
CA VAL A 78 -8.91 -1.14 0.84
C VAL A 78 -9.77 -2.31 0.43
N ARG A 79 -9.35 -3.03 -0.59
CA ARG A 79 -10.19 -4.06 -1.24
C ARG A 79 -9.38 -5.30 -1.61
N PRO A 80 -9.97 -6.51 -1.45
CA PRO A 80 -9.38 -7.73 -1.99
C PRO A 80 -9.36 -7.76 -3.53
N HIS A 81 -10.15 -6.89 -4.18
CA HIS A 81 -10.18 -6.73 -5.64
C HIS A 81 -8.86 -6.21 -6.22
N PHE A 82 -8.03 -5.54 -5.41
CA PHE A 82 -6.66 -5.23 -5.81
C PHE A 82 -5.80 -6.48 -5.68
N VAL A 83 -5.53 -7.14 -6.81
CA VAL A 83 -4.69 -8.34 -6.86
C VAL A 83 -3.23 -8.11 -6.46
N SER A 84 -2.75 -6.85 -6.43
CA SER A 84 -1.38 -6.51 -6.03
C SER A 84 -1.21 -5.02 -5.71
N GLY A 85 -0.07 -4.65 -5.12
CA GLY A 85 0.34 -3.25 -4.95
C GLY A 85 0.53 -2.51 -6.29
N THR A 86 1.05 -3.20 -7.31
CA THR A 86 1.15 -2.62 -8.67
C THR A 86 -0.23 -2.32 -9.24
N HIS A 87 -1.23 -3.18 -9.01
CA HIS A 87 -2.61 -2.90 -9.43
C HIS A 87 -3.16 -1.66 -8.71
N ALA A 88 -2.95 -1.52 -7.39
CA ALA A 88 -3.36 -0.32 -6.66
C ALA A 88 -2.72 0.96 -7.23
N LEU A 89 -1.39 0.96 -7.45
CA LEU A 89 -0.68 2.10 -8.02
C LEU A 89 -1.14 2.44 -9.44
N ALA A 90 -1.30 1.44 -10.31
CA ALA A 90 -1.78 1.63 -11.67
C ALA A 90 -3.19 2.22 -11.69
N THR A 91 -4.10 1.70 -10.86
CA THR A 91 -5.46 2.22 -10.75
C THR A 91 -5.47 3.67 -10.26
N THR A 92 -4.67 4.02 -9.25
CA THR A 92 -4.54 5.40 -8.77
C THR A 92 -4.04 6.32 -9.87
N LEU A 93 -2.97 5.93 -10.56
CA LEU A 93 -2.37 6.76 -11.60
C LEU A 93 -3.33 6.98 -12.78
N ILE A 94 -3.93 5.90 -13.30
CA ILE A 94 -4.92 5.99 -14.39
C ILE A 94 -6.11 6.86 -13.98
N SER A 95 -6.62 6.72 -12.75
CA SER A 95 -7.77 7.50 -12.28
C SER A 95 -7.46 9.00 -12.15
N LEU A 96 -6.24 9.35 -11.75
CA LEU A 96 -5.82 10.75 -11.60
C LEU A 96 -5.45 11.42 -12.93
N MET A 97 -4.86 10.66 -13.86
CA MET A 97 -4.44 11.20 -15.16
C MET A 97 -5.63 11.50 -16.09
N GLY A 98 -6.80 10.91 -15.85
CA GLY A 98 -8.03 11.21 -16.58
C GLY A 98 -8.14 10.39 -17.86
N ASN A 99 -8.49 11.01 -19.00
CA ASN A 99 -8.53 10.35 -20.31
C ASN A 99 -7.93 11.20 -21.44
N GLY A 100 -7.08 10.57 -22.26
CA GLY A 100 -6.68 11.04 -23.60
C GLY A 100 -6.15 12.48 -23.68
N SER A 101 -6.61 13.21 -24.69
CA SER A 101 -6.08 14.51 -25.18
C SER A 101 -6.18 15.71 -24.22
N LYS A 102 -6.58 15.48 -22.97
CA LYS A 102 -6.58 16.47 -21.86
C LYS A 102 -5.73 15.99 -20.69
N GLY A 103 -4.90 14.97 -20.91
CA GLY A 103 -4.11 14.30 -19.88
C GLY A 103 -3.21 15.26 -19.12
N THR A 104 -3.14 15.03 -17.81
CA THR A 104 -2.19 15.71 -16.94
C THR A 104 -0.82 15.04 -17.09
N GLU A 105 0.24 15.83 -17.18
CA GLU A 105 1.61 15.31 -17.24
C GLU A 105 1.99 14.64 -15.90
N PHE A 106 2.65 13.49 -15.96
CA PHE A 106 3.12 12.75 -14.79
C PHE A 106 4.64 12.77 -14.71
N ILE A 107 5.18 13.28 -13.61
CA ILE A 107 6.62 13.32 -13.34
C ILE A 107 6.93 12.38 -12.18
N TYR A 108 7.80 11.39 -12.42
CA TYR A 108 8.34 10.53 -11.38
C TYR A 108 9.69 11.08 -10.90
N ALA A 109 9.70 11.73 -9.73
CA ALA A 109 10.82 12.56 -9.29
C ALA A 109 11.99 11.83 -8.60
N VAL A 110 11.91 10.50 -8.43
CA VAL A 110 12.86 9.72 -7.61
C VAL A 110 13.65 8.67 -8.41
N GLY A 111 13.84 8.90 -9.71
CA GLY A 111 14.57 8.00 -10.62
C GLY A 111 13.65 7.14 -11.48
N ALA A 112 14.15 6.03 -12.02
CA ALA A 112 13.29 5.13 -12.78
C ALA A 112 12.33 4.36 -11.83
N PRO A 113 11.03 4.24 -12.16
CA PRO A 113 10.12 3.35 -11.44
C PRO A 113 10.62 1.90 -11.46
N TYR A 114 10.18 1.09 -10.49
CA TYR A 114 10.47 -0.35 -10.51
C TYR A 114 9.81 -1.04 -11.72
N ASP A 115 10.37 -2.18 -12.17
CA ASP A 115 10.09 -2.81 -13.48
C ASP A 115 8.60 -2.93 -13.84
N THR A 116 7.75 -3.40 -12.90
CA THR A 116 6.32 -3.56 -13.21
C THR A 116 5.62 -2.21 -13.44
N MET A 117 6.03 -1.14 -12.76
CA MET A 117 5.50 0.21 -13.03
C MET A 117 6.05 0.81 -14.32
N GLN A 118 7.26 0.45 -14.75
CA GLN A 118 7.74 0.83 -16.09
C GLN A 118 6.85 0.24 -17.18
N SER A 119 6.32 -0.97 -16.97
CA SER A 119 5.40 -1.60 -17.91
C SER A 119 4.00 -0.96 -17.88
N VAL A 120 3.51 -0.55 -16.70
CA VAL A 120 2.27 0.23 -16.56
C VAL A 120 2.37 1.57 -17.29
N ILE A 121 3.50 2.25 -17.15
CA ILE A 121 3.74 3.57 -17.73
C ILE A 121 4.00 3.46 -19.24
N GLY A 122 4.89 2.55 -19.67
CA GLY A 122 5.22 2.33 -21.08
C GLY A 122 6.26 3.29 -21.67
N ALA A 123 6.97 4.07 -20.84
CA ALA A 123 7.94 5.06 -21.31
C ALA A 123 9.31 4.46 -21.67
N ALA A 124 9.74 3.41 -20.96
CA ALA A 124 11.04 2.77 -21.18
C ALA A 124 11.03 1.76 -22.34
N ARG A 125 9.86 1.16 -22.63
CA ARG A 125 9.61 0.24 -23.74
C ARG A 125 8.13 0.27 -24.09
N GLU A 126 7.81 -0.02 -25.34
CA GLU A 126 6.43 -0.14 -25.80
C GLU A 126 5.74 -1.32 -25.08
N VAL A 127 4.62 -1.05 -24.41
CA VAL A 127 3.81 -2.05 -23.71
C VAL A 127 2.34 -1.82 -24.05
N ARG A 128 1.68 -2.88 -24.48
CA ARG A 128 0.24 -2.87 -24.75
C ARG A 128 -0.56 -2.63 -23.45
N GLY A 129 -1.52 -1.73 -23.49
CA GLY A 129 -2.36 -1.26 -22.41
C GLY A 129 -1.70 -0.20 -21.51
N SER A 130 -0.48 0.24 -21.82
CA SER A 130 0.26 1.22 -21.02
C SER A 130 -0.35 2.61 -21.08
N LEU A 131 0.09 3.48 -20.16
CA LEU A 131 -0.31 4.89 -20.15
C LEU A 131 0.11 5.59 -21.45
N VAL A 132 1.36 5.39 -21.89
CA VAL A 132 1.86 5.96 -23.15
C VAL A 132 1.02 5.51 -24.36
N GLU A 133 0.68 4.22 -24.50
CA GLU A 133 -0.17 3.75 -25.60
C GLU A 133 -1.59 4.35 -25.54
N LYS A 134 -2.10 4.63 -24.32
CA LYS A 134 -3.40 5.27 -24.09
C LYS A 134 -3.40 6.79 -24.33
N GLY A 135 -2.26 7.36 -24.70
CA GLY A 135 -2.11 8.78 -25.02
C GLY A 135 -1.89 9.68 -23.79
N PHE A 136 -1.30 9.13 -22.73
CA PHE A 136 -0.81 9.86 -21.57
C PHE A 136 0.70 10.09 -21.61
#